data_AF-A0A4Q7P2Q4-F1
#
_entry.id   AF-A0A4Q7P2Q4-F1
#
_cell.length_a   1.000
_cell.length_b   1.000
_cell.length_c   1.000
_cell.angle_alpha   90.00
_cell.angle_beta   90.00
_cell.angle_gamma   90.00
#
_symmetry.space_group_name_H-M   'P 1'
#
loop_
_entity.id
_entity.type
_entity.pdbx_description
1 polymer ?
#
loop_
_entity_poly.entity_id
_entity_poly.type
_entity_poly.pdbx_seq_one_letter_code
_entity_poly.pdbx_strand_id
1 'polypeptide(L)' 'MNKNTVLAWATFIMIIVGLSLIALGAFRYRDVSGWGFASVGIGFLANAWVFNALKGRV' A
#
# COMPACT_ATOMS: atom_id res chain seq x y z
N MET A 1 -18.08 10.83 9.32
CA MET A 1 -16.74 10.76 8.71
C MET A 1 -16.75 11.58 7.44
N ASN A 2 -15.87 12.56 7.34
CA ASN A 2 -15.75 13.38 6.13
C ASN A 2 -15.01 12.60 5.05
N LYS A 3 -15.34 12.83 3.79
CA LYS A 3 -14.76 12.11 2.65
C LYS A 3 -13.22 12.16 2.66
N ASN A 4 -12.65 13.32 2.97
CA ASN A 4 -11.19 13.49 3.11
C ASN A 4 -10.57 12.68 4.25
N THR A 5 -11.32 12.40 5.31
CA THR A 5 -10.87 11.55 6.43
C THR A 5 -10.87 10.08 5.99
N VAL A 6 -11.86 9.64 5.21
CA VAL A 6 -11.91 8.29 4.63
C VAL A 6 -10.74 8.06 3.67
N LEU A 7 -10.44 9.02 2.78
CA LEU A 7 -9.28 8.92 1.89
C LEU A 7 -7.95 8.84 2.67
N ALA A 8 -7.83 9.59 3.78
CA ALA A 8 -6.65 9.54 4.63
C ALA A 8 -6.47 8.16 5.30
N TRP A 9 -7.55 7.59 5.85
CA TRP A 9 -7.53 6.26 6.45
C TRP A 9 -7.27 5.16 5.42
N ALA A 10 -7.84 5.29 4.21
CA ALA A 10 -7.55 4.37 3.11
C ALA A 10 -6.05 4.36 2.79
N THR A 11 -5.46 5.55 2.58
CA THR A 11 -4.02 5.73 2.33
C THR A 11 -3.16 5.09 3.41
N PHE A 12 -3.52 5.30 4.68
CA PHE A 12 -2.80 4.76 5.82
C PHE A 12 -2.84 3.23 5.87
N ILE A 13 -4.01 2.61 5.66
CA ILE A 13 -4.17 1.15 5.64
C ILE A 13 -3.37 0.52 4.48
N MET A 14 -3.36 1.15 3.30
CA MET A 14 -2.61 0.62 2.16
C MET A 14 -1.10 0.63 2.35
N ILE A 15 -0.55 1.65 3.02
CA ILE A 15 0.88 1.69 3.34
C ILE A 15 1.23 0.54 4.30
N ILE A 16 0.41 0.30 5.32
CA ILE A 16 0.62 -0.79 6.28
C ILE A 16 0.56 -2.15 5.59
N VAL A 17 -0.42 -2.36 4.71
CA VAL A 17 -0.57 -3.63 3.96
C VAL A 17 0.59 -3.83 2.99
N GLY A 18 1.01 -2.80 2.25
CA GLY A 18 2.15 -2.86 1.34
C GLY A 18 3.46 -3.20 2.06
N LEU A 19 3.72 -2.58 3.22
CA LEU A 19 4.90 -2.89 4.04
C LEU A 19 4.85 -4.30 4.62
N SER A 20 3.66 -4.77 5.05
CA SER A 20 3.48 -6.12 5.59
C SER A 20 3.76 -7.19 4.54
N LEU A 21 3.32 -6.95 3.28
CA LEU A 21 3.58 -7.85 2.15
C LEU A 21 5.07 -7.86 1.76
N ILE A 22 5.74 -6.70 1.73
CA ILE A 22 7.18 -6.62 1.48
C ILE A 22 7.96 -7.35 2.59
N ALA A 23 7.57 -7.18 3.85
CA ALA A 23 8.17 -7.89 4.98
C ALA A 23 8.00 -9.42 4.86
N LEU A 24 6.80 -9.89 4.49
CA LEU A 24 6.56 -11.31 4.24
C LEU A 24 7.41 -11.87 3.09
N GLY A 25 7.58 -11.10 2.01
CA GLY A 25 8.47 -11.44 0.90
C GLY A 25 9.94 -11.51 1.31
N ALA A 26 10.40 -10.58 2.15
CA ALA A 26 11.78 -10.52 2.63
C ALA A 26 12.13 -11.63 3.63
N PHE A 27 11.19 -12.01 4.50
CA PHE A 27 11.44 -12.99 5.57
C PHE A 27 11.16 -14.45 5.19
N ARG A 28 10.24 -14.74 4.26
CA ARG A 28 9.73 -16.12 4.09
C ARG A 28 9.98 -16.77 2.72
N TYR A 29 10.33 -16.01 1.67
CA TYR A 29 10.43 -16.56 0.30
C TYR A 29 11.57 -15.97 -0.53
N ARG A 30 12.81 -16.19 -0.07
CA ARG A 30 14.02 -15.67 -0.73
C ARG A 30 14.23 -16.17 -2.18
N ASP A 31 13.64 -17.29 -2.59
CA ASP A 31 13.94 -17.91 -3.88
C ASP A 31 12.86 -17.79 -4.97
N VAL A 32 11.57 -17.55 -4.65
CA VAL A 32 10.48 -17.54 -5.66
C VAL A 32 9.45 -16.42 -5.46
N SER A 33 9.01 -16.14 -4.22
CA SER A 33 7.90 -15.19 -4.01
C SER A 33 8.33 -13.76 -3.66
N GLY A 34 9.63 -13.49 -3.44
CA GLY A 34 10.12 -12.15 -3.11
C GLY A 34 9.75 -11.08 -4.15
N TRP A 35 9.84 -11.41 -5.45
CA TRP A 35 9.47 -10.49 -6.54
C TRP A 35 7.97 -10.22 -6.64
N GLY A 36 7.13 -11.23 -6.36
CA GLY A 36 5.67 -11.10 -6.35
C GLY A 36 5.17 -10.28 -5.16
N PHE A 37 5.74 -10.49 -3.98
CA PHE A 37 5.38 -9.69 -2.79
C PHE A 37 5.90 -8.25 -2.88
N ALA A 38 7.07 -8.03 -3.50
CA ALA A 38 7.58 -6.69 -3.77
C ALA A 38 6.71 -5.92 -4.78
N SER A 39 6.27 -6.56 -5.88
CA SER A 39 5.42 -5.90 -6.88
C SER A 39 4.05 -5.52 -6.32
N VAL A 40 3.45 -6.38 -5.49
CA VAL A 40 2.19 -6.07 -4.80
C VAL A 40 2.39 -4.92 -3.79
N GLY A 41 3.49 -4.92 -3.03
CA GLY A 41 3.82 -3.81 -2.12
C GLY A 41 3.97 -2.46 -2.83
N ILE A 42 4.63 -2.44 -4.00
CA ILE A 42 4.71 -1.24 -4.86
C ILE A 42 3.32 -0.85 -5.38
N GLY A 43 2.48 -1.82 -5.76
CA GLY A 43 1.09 -1.57 -6.17
C GLY A 43 0.26 -0.90 -5.07
N PHE A 44 0.43 -1.30 -3.80
CA PHE A 44 -0.23 -0.66 -2.67
C PHE A 44 0.27 0.77 -2.43
N LEU A 45 1.58 1.03 -2.61
CA LEU A 45 2.15 2.38 -2.53
C LEU A 45 1.65 3.28 -3.67
N ALA A 46 1.48 2.75 -4.88
CA ALA A 46 0.89 3.48 -6.00
C ALA A 46 -0.56 3.88 -5.71
N ASN A 47 -1.36 2.98 -5.12
CA ASN A 47 -2.72 3.31 -4.70
C ASN A 47 -2.72 4.37 -3.58
N ALA A 48 -1.84 4.26 -2.58
CA ALA A 48 -1.68 5.27 -1.55
C ALA A 48 -1.37 6.66 -2.14
N TRP A 49 -0.52 6.73 -3.16
CA TRP A 49 -0.24 7.99 -3.87
C TRP A 49 -1.49 8.55 -4.56
N VAL A 50 -2.27 7.71 -5.26
CA VAL A 50 -3.52 8.14 -5.91
C VAL A 50 -4.53 8.68 -4.90
N PHE A 51 -4.75 7.99 -3.78
CA PHE A 51 -5.68 8.47 -2.75
C PHE A 51 -5.19 9.75 -2.07
N ASN A 52 -3.88 9.90 -1.88
CA ASN A 52 -3.32 11.15 -1.40
C ASN A 52 -3.47 12.29 -2.44
N ALA A 53 -3.32 12.02 -3.73
CA ALA A 53 -3.51 12.99 -4.80
C ALA A 53 -4.98 13.41 -5.00
N LEU A 54 -5.93 12.53 -4.68
CA LEU A 54 -7.37 12.81 -4.70
C LEU A 54 -7.84 13.59 -3.46
N LYS A 55 -7.05 13.57 -2.37
CA LYS A 55 -7.39 14.26 -1.12
C LYS A 55 -7.51 15.77 -1.36
N GLY A 56 -8.72 16.32 -1.25
CA GLY A 56 -9.00 17.74 -1.45
C GLY A 56 -9.37 18.13 -2.89
N ARG A 57 -9.43 17.17 -3.82
CA ARG A 57 -9.97 17.37 -5.17
C ARG A 57 -11.38 16.78 -5.34
N VAL A 58 -11.83 15.95 -4.40
CA VAL A 58 -13.16 15.30 -4.31
C VAL A 58 -13.72 15.42 -2.91
#